data_AF-A0A350UAR3-F1
#
_entry.id   AF-A0A350UAR3-F1
#
_cell.length_a   1.000
_cell.length_b   1.000
_cell.length_c   1.000
_cell.angle_alpha   90.00
_cell.angle_beta   90.00
_cell.angle_gamma   90.00
#
_symmetry.space_group_name_H-M   'P 1'
#
loop_
_entity.id
_entity.type
_entity.pdbx_description
1 polymer ?
#
loop_
_entity_poly.entity_id
_entity_poly.type
_entity_poly.pdbx_seq_one_letter_code
_entity_poly.pdbx_strand_id
1 'polypeptide(L)'
;MERLSAKDGQCADLGQPRQGPTEIHRNEIFRVARRERHSPRGNEDVMADEEHKLHRQMNAAAALKHSLKETLGDDDETMRDMIEGETSLHEMIERVVMSMDEDGMLVTGLASRIEELTQRKKRIEDRIGSKRAMVEQAMLIGEIDKLERPSFTLSLRKVPPKAEIAEESLIPAAYWVAQPPKLDKKALLSALKDGAQIPGATIGNGGIALQIRTK
;
A
#
# COMPACT_ATOMS: atom_id res chain seq x y z
N MET A 1 48.69 14.28 -32.49
CA MET A 1 48.87 15.46 -33.37
C MET A 1 47.60 15.50 -34.20
N GLU A 2 46.69 16.46 -34.12
CA GLU A 2 46.84 17.92 -34.04
C GLU A 2 45.97 18.56 -32.95
N ARG A 3 46.47 19.70 -32.48
CA ARG A 3 45.79 20.69 -31.63
C ARG A 3 45.22 21.78 -32.55
N LEU A 4 44.16 22.48 -32.14
CA LEU A 4 43.86 23.91 -32.38
C LEU A 4 42.46 24.16 -31.80
N SER A 5 42.30 24.49 -30.52
CA SER A 5 42.42 25.83 -29.90
C SER A 5 41.61 26.92 -30.59
N ALA A 6 40.63 27.41 -29.83
CA ALA A 6 39.81 28.59 -30.02
C ALA A 6 40.63 29.87 -30.28
N LYS A 7 39.99 30.86 -30.94
CA LYS A 7 39.72 32.20 -30.36
C LYS A 7 39.02 33.17 -31.33
N ASP A 8 38.10 33.92 -30.72
CA ASP A 8 37.77 35.35 -30.89
C ASP A 8 37.10 35.86 -32.19
N GLY A 9 35.91 36.46 -32.02
CA GLY A 9 35.17 37.21 -33.04
C GLY A 9 33.90 37.87 -32.47
N GLN A 10 33.98 39.18 -32.26
CA GLN A 10 33.13 40.09 -31.48
C GLN A 10 31.73 40.44 -32.02
N CYS A 11 30.89 40.88 -31.05
CA CYS A 11 29.95 42.03 -31.04
C CYS A 11 28.98 42.29 -32.21
N ALA A 12 27.68 42.17 -31.90
CA ALA A 12 26.59 43.17 -32.06
C ALA A 12 25.28 42.39 -31.74
N ASP A 13 24.31 42.85 -30.97
CA ASP A 13 23.63 44.13 -31.07
C ASP A 13 22.81 44.39 -29.79
N LEU A 14 22.86 45.63 -29.32
CA LEU A 14 22.18 46.13 -28.12
C LEU A 14 20.82 46.69 -28.53
N GLY A 15 19.74 46.02 -28.11
CA GLY A 15 18.37 46.48 -28.36
C GLY A 15 17.54 46.59 -27.08
N GLN A 16 17.91 47.50 -26.17
CA GLN A 16 17.01 47.92 -25.07
C GLN A 16 16.15 49.11 -25.53
N PRO A 17 14.82 49.07 -25.40
CA PRO A 17 14.02 50.29 -25.42
C PRO A 17 13.90 50.89 -24.00
N ARG A 18 14.72 51.92 -23.80
CA ARG A 18 14.44 53.22 -23.14
C ARG A 18 13.39 53.26 -22.02
N GLN A 19 13.88 53.45 -20.80
CA GLN A 19 13.16 54.11 -19.71
C GLN A 19 13.04 55.62 -20.02
N GLY A 20 11.82 56.15 -19.99
CA GLY A 20 11.51 57.58 -19.92
C GLY A 20 11.11 57.98 -18.49
N PRO A 21 11.39 59.21 -18.04
CA PRO A 21 11.37 59.58 -16.63
C PRO A 21 10.02 60.13 -16.13
N THR A 22 9.83 59.92 -14.83
CA THR A 22 9.17 60.80 -13.84
C THR A 22 7.69 61.17 -14.04
N GLU A 23 6.84 60.57 -13.20
CA GLU A 23 5.77 61.34 -12.54
C GLU A 23 5.60 60.86 -11.09
N ILE A 24 6.39 61.47 -10.20
CA ILE A 24 6.16 61.46 -8.77
C ILE A 24 5.15 62.59 -8.50
N HIS A 25 3.86 62.26 -8.37
CA HIS A 25 3.01 62.95 -7.39
C HIS A 25 1.64 62.29 -7.20
N ARG A 26 1.28 62.15 -5.92
CA ARG A 26 -0.08 62.03 -5.37
C ARG A 26 -0.80 60.71 -5.64
N ASN A 27 -0.48 59.72 -4.79
CA ASN A 27 -1.51 59.11 -3.96
C ASN A 27 -0.92 58.45 -2.72
N GLU A 28 -0.33 59.28 -1.86
CA GLU A 28 0.02 58.93 -0.48
C GLU A 28 -1.05 59.42 0.53
N ILE A 29 -2.26 59.72 0.04
CA ILE A 29 -3.42 60.14 0.86
C ILE A 29 -4.57 59.16 0.63
N PHE A 30 -4.34 57.89 0.96
CA PHE A 30 -5.38 56.96 1.41
C PHE A 30 -4.73 55.90 2.33
N ARG A 31 -3.85 56.35 3.23
CA ARG A 31 -3.21 55.52 4.26
C ARG A 31 -3.81 55.69 5.65
N VAL A 32 -4.93 56.40 5.80
CA VAL A 32 -5.57 56.62 7.11
C VAL A 32 -7.10 56.68 6.94
N ALA A 33 -7.77 55.53 6.77
CA ALA A 33 -9.19 55.30 7.11
C ALA A 33 -9.69 53.91 6.65
N ARG A 34 -9.06 52.83 7.11
CA ARG A 34 -9.74 51.52 7.24
C ARG A 34 -9.05 50.64 8.29
N ARG A 35 -8.64 51.26 9.40
CA ARG A 35 -8.54 50.53 10.67
C ARG A 35 -9.96 50.48 11.23
N GLU A 36 -10.34 49.28 11.65
CA GLU A 36 -11.57 48.93 12.39
C GLU A 36 -12.86 48.81 11.57
N ARG A 37 -13.04 47.62 11.00
CA ARG A 37 -14.11 46.70 11.44
C ARG A 37 -13.64 45.25 11.34
N HIS A 38 -12.58 44.89 12.05
CA HIS A 38 -12.58 43.55 12.64
C HIS A 38 -13.36 43.73 13.93
N SER A 39 -14.68 43.58 13.84
CA SER A 39 -15.46 43.37 15.06
C SER A 39 -14.80 42.18 15.74
N PRO A 40 -14.41 42.26 17.03
CA PRO A 40 -14.14 41.03 17.76
C PRO A 40 -15.36 40.13 17.52
N ARG A 41 -15.15 38.89 17.08
CA ARG A 41 -16.25 37.92 16.95
C ARG A 41 -17.07 38.07 18.23
N GLY A 42 -18.35 38.43 18.11
CA GLY A 42 -19.16 38.63 19.30
C GLY A 42 -19.10 37.35 20.12
N ASN A 43 -19.18 37.43 21.46
CA ASN A 43 -19.30 36.22 22.27
C ASN A 43 -20.41 35.30 21.73
N GLU A 44 -21.50 35.87 21.20
CA GLU A 44 -22.60 35.17 20.55
C GLU A 44 -22.16 34.38 19.29
N ASP A 45 -21.31 34.95 18.43
CA ASP A 45 -20.79 34.28 17.21
C ASP A 45 -19.83 33.12 17.57
N VAL A 46 -19.02 33.30 18.62
CA VAL A 46 -18.11 32.26 19.12
C VAL A 46 -18.90 31.10 19.75
N MET A 47 -19.94 31.41 20.53
CA MET A 47 -20.80 30.38 21.13
C MET A 47 -21.56 29.56 20.07
N ALA A 48 -22.07 30.20 19.02
CA ALA A 48 -22.71 29.50 17.90
C ALA A 48 -21.73 28.57 17.15
N ASP A 49 -20.50 29.02 16.89
CA ASP A 49 -19.44 28.19 16.28
C ASP A 49 -19.09 26.97 17.15
N GLU A 50 -19.01 27.13 18.48
CA GLU A 50 -18.72 26.03 19.41
C GLU A 50 -19.88 25.03 19.54
N GLU A 51 -21.13 25.51 19.56
CA GLU A 51 -22.33 24.65 19.51
C GLU A 51 -22.36 23.81 18.22
N HIS A 52 -22.07 24.42 17.07
CA HIS A 52 -21.98 23.71 15.79
C HIS A 52 -20.83 22.69 15.75
N LYS A 53 -19.69 22.96 16.40
CA LYS A 53 -18.59 21.99 16.52
C LYS A 53 -18.98 20.83 17.42
N LEU A 54 -19.58 21.12 18.57
CA LEU A 54 -20.03 20.09 19.52
C LEU A 54 -21.07 19.17 18.86
N HIS A 55 -22.06 19.74 18.17
CA HIS A 55 -23.05 18.94 17.44
C HIS A 55 -22.41 18.04 16.38
N ARG A 56 -21.41 18.55 15.63
CA ARG A 56 -20.66 17.74 14.67
C ARG A 56 -19.87 16.61 15.33
N GLN A 57 -19.23 16.88 16.47
CA GLN A 57 -18.48 15.88 17.22
C GLN A 57 -19.40 14.78 17.78
N MET A 58 -20.57 15.16 18.32
CA MET A 58 -21.57 14.20 18.80
C MET A 58 -22.10 13.31 17.68
N ASN A 59 -22.42 13.89 16.52
CA ASN A 59 -22.89 13.12 15.36
C ASN A 59 -21.80 12.17 14.84
N ALA A 60 -20.54 12.61 14.80
CA ALA A 60 -19.41 11.77 14.41
C ALA A 60 -19.13 10.65 15.42
N ALA A 61 -19.26 10.91 16.72
CA ALA A 61 -19.13 9.90 17.77
C ALA A 61 -20.24 8.84 17.66
N ALA A 62 -21.49 9.26 17.45
CA ALA A 62 -22.61 8.35 17.25
C ALA A 62 -22.42 7.48 15.99
N ALA A 63 -21.95 8.06 14.89
CA ALA A 63 -21.63 7.34 13.67
C ALA A 63 -20.52 6.31 13.90
N LEU A 64 -19.45 6.67 14.62
CA LEU A 64 -18.36 5.76 14.96
C LEU A 64 -18.85 4.57 15.82
N LYS A 65 -19.65 4.83 16.88
CA LYS A 65 -20.23 3.76 17.72
C LYS A 65 -21.07 2.79 16.88
N HIS A 66 -21.92 3.33 15.99
CA HIS A 66 -22.74 2.50 15.11
C HIS A 66 -21.89 1.64 14.19
N SER A 67 -20.89 2.23 13.51
CA SER A 67 -20.00 1.50 12.62
C SER A 67 -19.20 0.40 13.33
N LEU A 68 -18.73 0.68 14.56
CA LEU A 68 -18.03 -0.33 15.38
C LEU A 68 -18.95 -1.49 15.74
N LYS A 69 -20.20 -1.21 16.14
CA LYS A 69 -21.18 -2.24 16.49
C LYS A 69 -21.58 -3.14 15.31
N GLU A 70 -21.66 -2.57 14.11
CA GLU A 70 -22.01 -3.32 12.90
C GLU A 70 -20.83 -4.13 12.34
N THR A 71 -19.62 -3.57 12.41
CA THR A 71 -18.43 -4.15 11.76
C THR A 71 -17.71 -5.14 12.65
N LEU A 72 -17.58 -4.84 13.94
CA LEU A 72 -16.91 -5.72 14.90
C LEU A 72 -17.92 -6.76 15.38
N GLY A 73 -17.57 -8.04 15.26
CA GLY A 73 -18.41 -9.18 15.70
C GLY A 73 -18.45 -9.32 17.23
N ASP A 74 -18.97 -10.44 17.75
CA ASP A 74 -19.05 -10.67 19.20
C ASP A 74 -17.69 -10.76 19.90
N ASP A 75 -16.62 -11.03 19.17
CA ASP A 75 -15.26 -11.19 19.73
C ASP A 75 -14.68 -9.87 20.29
N ASP A 76 -15.24 -8.71 19.92
CA ASP A 76 -14.79 -7.38 20.36
C ASP A 76 -15.76 -6.71 21.33
N GLU A 77 -16.60 -7.49 22.03
CA GLU A 77 -17.56 -6.97 23.01
C GLU A 77 -16.90 -6.08 24.08
N THR A 78 -15.73 -6.48 24.57
CA THR A 78 -14.95 -5.72 25.57
C THR A 78 -14.50 -4.35 25.03
N MET A 79 -14.10 -4.26 23.77
CA MET A 79 -13.69 -3.00 23.14
C MET A 79 -14.90 -2.08 22.95
N ARG A 80 -16.05 -2.63 22.57
CA ARG A 80 -17.30 -1.87 22.43
C ARG A 80 -17.72 -1.24 23.75
N ASP A 81 -17.71 -1.99 24.85
CA ASP A 81 -18.07 -1.48 26.17
C ASP A 81 -17.14 -0.34 26.62
N MET A 82 -15.83 -0.47 26.36
CA MET A 82 -14.86 0.58 26.67
C MET A 82 -15.15 1.86 25.87
N ILE A 83 -15.42 1.74 24.56
CA ILE A 83 -15.72 2.88 23.68
C ILE A 83 -17.08 3.52 24.00
N GLU A 84 -18.07 2.72 24.44
CA GLU A 84 -19.37 3.23 24.85
C GLU A 84 -19.27 4.15 26.07
N GLY A 85 -18.34 3.87 26.99
CA GLY A 85 -18.04 4.66 28.18
C GLY A 85 -17.28 5.98 27.94
N GLU A 86 -16.68 6.17 26.76
CA GLU A 86 -15.94 7.41 26.45
C GLU A 86 -16.87 8.59 26.18
N THR A 87 -16.44 9.79 26.59
CA THR A 87 -17.27 11.01 26.58
C THR A 87 -16.96 11.95 25.41
N SER A 88 -15.78 11.83 24.82
CA SER A 88 -15.32 12.63 23.68
C SER A 88 -15.04 11.77 22.45
N LEU A 89 -15.36 12.30 21.26
CA LEU A 89 -14.97 11.69 19.99
C LEU A 89 -13.46 11.41 19.90
N HIS A 90 -12.63 12.30 20.48
CA HIS A 90 -11.19 12.16 20.42
C HIS A 90 -10.70 10.96 21.24
N GLU A 91 -11.24 10.77 22.45
CA GLU A 91 -10.95 9.63 23.32
C GLU A 91 -11.39 8.32 22.65
N MET A 92 -12.55 8.31 22.00
CA MET A 92 -13.00 7.16 21.23
C MET A 92 -12.07 6.82 20.06
N ILE A 93 -11.63 7.83 19.29
CA ILE A 93 -10.69 7.62 18.18
C ILE A 93 -9.36 7.08 18.71
N GLU A 94 -8.86 7.63 19.83
CA GLU A 94 -7.63 7.17 20.47
C GLU A 94 -7.74 5.71 20.88
N ARG A 95 -8.85 5.32 21.54
CA ARG A 95 -9.09 3.93 21.96
C ARG A 95 -9.11 2.96 20.77
N VAL A 96 -9.79 3.34 19.67
CA VAL A 96 -9.82 2.53 18.45
C VAL A 96 -8.42 2.39 17.85
N VAL A 97 -7.65 3.48 17.78
CA VAL A 97 -6.27 3.44 17.25
C VAL A 97 -5.35 2.57 18.12
N MET A 98 -5.50 2.60 19.44
CA MET A 98 -4.75 1.72 20.35
C MET A 98 -5.12 0.25 20.14
N SER A 99 -6.41 -0.07 19.99
CA SER A 99 -6.87 -1.42 19.64
C SER A 99 -6.22 -1.93 18.35
N MET A 100 -6.15 -1.07 17.32
CA MET A 100 -5.52 -1.43 16.04
C MET A 100 -4.03 -1.73 16.18
N ASP A 101 -3.33 -1.05 17.11
CA ASP A 101 -1.92 -1.30 17.40
C ASP A 101 -1.72 -2.64 18.13
N GLU A 102 -2.58 -2.93 19.11
CA GLU A 102 -2.64 -4.23 19.80
C GLU A 102 -2.86 -5.38 18.81
N ASP A 103 -3.80 -5.23 17.88
CA ASP A 103 -4.03 -6.19 16.79
C ASP A 103 -2.78 -6.34 15.91
N GLY A 104 -2.09 -5.24 15.60
CA GLY A 104 -0.82 -5.26 14.87
C GLY A 104 0.28 -6.06 15.58
N MET A 105 0.36 -5.96 16.90
CA MET A 105 1.27 -6.77 17.72
C MET A 105 0.89 -8.25 17.67
N LEU A 106 -0.40 -8.57 17.78
CA LEU A 106 -0.90 -9.95 17.66
C LEU A 106 -0.59 -10.55 16.28
N VAL A 107 -0.83 -9.81 15.20
CA VAL A 107 -0.49 -10.24 13.83
C VAL A 107 0.99 -10.57 13.71
N THR A 108 1.86 -9.74 14.30
CA THR A 108 3.32 -9.98 14.28
C THR A 108 3.69 -11.26 15.03
N GLY A 109 3.11 -11.47 16.23
CA GLY A 109 3.32 -12.69 17.00
C GLY A 109 2.82 -13.95 16.27
N LEU A 110 1.65 -13.87 15.66
CA LEU A 110 1.06 -14.95 14.86
C LEU A 110 1.92 -15.29 13.65
N ALA A 111 2.44 -14.28 12.93
CA ALA A 111 3.33 -14.49 11.78
C ALA A 111 4.58 -15.29 12.18
N SER A 112 5.23 -14.91 13.28
CA SER A 112 6.39 -15.62 13.83
C SER A 112 6.02 -17.09 14.15
N ARG A 113 4.88 -17.31 14.81
CA ARG A 113 4.44 -18.66 15.15
C ARG A 113 4.12 -19.52 13.93
N ILE A 114 3.50 -18.94 12.90
CA ILE A 114 3.20 -19.61 11.64
C ILE A 114 4.50 -20.03 10.94
N GLU A 115 5.53 -19.18 10.97
CA GLU A 115 6.83 -19.49 10.41
C GLU A 115 7.45 -20.72 11.09
N GLU A 116 7.50 -20.74 12.43
CA GLU A 116 8.01 -21.89 13.19
C GLU A 116 7.28 -23.19 12.87
N LEU A 117 5.94 -23.12 12.79
CA LEU A 117 5.10 -24.28 12.46
C LEU A 117 5.32 -24.74 11.03
N THR A 118 5.52 -23.82 10.09
CA THR A 118 5.84 -24.12 8.69
C THR A 118 7.20 -24.81 8.56
N GLN A 119 8.21 -24.31 9.28
CA GLN A 119 9.52 -24.97 9.34
C GLN A 119 9.42 -26.37 9.96
N ARG A 120 8.60 -26.54 11.01
CA ARG A 120 8.36 -27.85 11.63
C ARG A 120 7.64 -28.80 10.67
N LYS A 121 6.63 -28.33 9.94
CA LYS A 121 5.94 -29.08 8.88
C LYS A 121 6.93 -29.57 7.84
N LYS A 122 7.78 -28.67 7.33
CA LYS A 122 8.83 -29.01 6.35
C LYS A 122 9.76 -30.10 6.86
N ARG A 123 10.26 -30.01 8.10
CA ARG A 123 11.11 -31.07 8.69
C ARG A 123 10.39 -32.43 8.76
N ILE A 124 9.08 -32.44 9.01
CA ILE A 124 8.29 -33.68 9.03
C ILE A 124 8.12 -34.23 7.61
N GLU A 125 7.85 -33.37 6.62
CA GLU A 125 7.76 -33.74 5.20
C GLU A 125 9.09 -34.30 4.69
N ASP A 126 10.21 -33.65 5.00
CA ASP A 126 11.55 -34.13 4.67
C ASP A 126 11.80 -35.51 5.28
N ARG A 127 11.45 -35.70 6.56
CA ARG A 127 11.57 -37.01 7.24
C ARG A 127 10.69 -38.08 6.60
N ILE A 128 9.49 -37.74 6.13
CA ILE A 128 8.64 -38.66 5.38
C ILE A 128 9.31 -39.04 4.05
N GLY A 129 9.86 -38.04 3.33
CA GLY A 129 10.62 -38.25 2.10
C GLY A 129 11.83 -39.16 2.30
N SER A 130 12.64 -38.92 3.34
CA SER A 130 13.78 -39.77 3.68
C SER A 130 13.36 -41.20 3.98
N LYS A 131 12.29 -41.40 4.77
CA LYS A 131 11.77 -42.76 5.05
C LYS A 131 11.31 -43.46 3.78
N ARG A 132 10.64 -42.75 2.87
CA ARG A 132 10.22 -43.30 1.58
C ARG A 132 11.42 -43.74 0.75
N ALA A 133 12.45 -42.90 0.64
CA ALA A 133 13.69 -43.21 -0.08
C ALA A 133 14.43 -44.42 0.53
N MET A 134 14.49 -44.51 1.87
CA MET A 134 15.08 -45.66 2.56
C MET A 134 14.32 -46.96 2.26
N VAL A 135 12.99 -46.92 2.26
CA VAL A 135 12.15 -48.09 1.91
C VAL A 135 12.33 -48.48 0.44
N GLU A 136 12.35 -47.51 -0.46
CA GLU A 136 12.62 -47.74 -1.89
C GLU A 136 13.99 -48.39 -2.11
N GLN A 137 15.03 -47.87 -1.48
CA GLN A 137 16.38 -48.44 -1.54
C GLN A 137 16.43 -49.87 -0.97
N ALA A 138 15.75 -50.13 0.14
CA ALA A 138 15.68 -51.46 0.73
C ALA A 138 14.95 -52.45 -0.18
N MET A 139 13.87 -52.04 -0.85
CA MET A 139 13.17 -52.87 -1.82
C MET A 139 14.03 -53.15 -3.06
N LEU A 140 14.81 -52.19 -3.53
CA LEU A 140 15.76 -52.37 -4.64
C LEU A 140 16.88 -53.36 -4.28
N ILE A 141 17.51 -53.20 -3.11
CA ILE A 141 18.58 -54.11 -2.64
C ILE A 141 18.03 -55.52 -2.42
N GLY A 142 16.81 -55.63 -1.90
CA GLY A 142 16.16 -56.92 -1.66
C GLY A 142 15.52 -57.56 -2.90
N GLU A 143 15.61 -56.92 -4.07
CA GLU A 143 14.96 -57.36 -5.31
C GLU A 143 13.44 -57.64 -5.14
N ILE A 144 12.77 -56.83 -4.32
CA ILE A 144 11.33 -56.96 -4.03
C ILE A 144 10.54 -55.96 -4.89
N ASP A 145 9.89 -56.45 -5.94
CA ASP A 145 9.07 -55.59 -6.82
C ASP A 145 7.74 -55.17 -6.17
N LYS A 146 7.16 -56.03 -5.31
CA LYS A 146 5.85 -55.81 -4.68
C LYS A 146 5.81 -56.41 -3.27
N LEU A 147 5.31 -55.64 -2.31
CA LEU A 147 5.12 -56.07 -0.92
C LEU A 147 3.70 -55.75 -0.46
N GLU A 148 2.89 -56.79 -0.26
CA GLU A 148 1.53 -56.67 0.25
C GLU A 148 1.50 -56.97 1.74
N ARG A 149 1.00 -56.03 2.56
CA ARG A 149 0.74 -56.19 4.00
C ARG A 149 -0.72 -55.78 4.28
N PRO A 150 -1.35 -56.25 5.36
CA PRO A 150 -2.74 -55.88 5.69
C PRO A 150 -2.97 -54.37 5.83
N SER A 151 -1.94 -53.61 6.24
CA SER A 151 -2.02 -52.16 6.46
C SER A 151 -1.59 -51.31 5.26
N PHE A 152 -0.84 -51.87 4.30
CA PHE A 152 -0.36 -51.15 3.12
C PHE A 152 0.16 -52.09 2.03
N THR A 153 0.17 -51.61 0.79
CA THR A 153 0.84 -52.30 -0.34
C THR A 153 1.88 -51.39 -0.96
N LEU A 154 3.11 -51.89 -1.11
CA LEU A 154 4.20 -51.22 -1.81
C LEU A 154 4.42 -51.90 -3.16
N SER A 155 4.70 -51.10 -4.19
CA SER A 155 5.10 -51.58 -5.51
C SER A 155 6.14 -50.62 -6.08
N LEU A 156 7.25 -51.18 -6.58
CA LEU A 156 8.21 -50.41 -7.36
C LEU A 156 7.67 -50.28 -8.78
N ARG A 157 7.65 -49.05 -9.29
CA ARG A 157 7.24 -48.75 -10.65
C ARG A 157 8.29 -47.86 -11.29
N LYS A 158 8.62 -48.14 -12.54
CA LYS A 158 9.48 -47.27 -13.34
C LYS A 158 8.72 -45.98 -13.64
N VAL A 159 9.20 -44.86 -13.12
CA VAL A 159 8.64 -43.54 -13.39
C VAL A 159 9.10 -43.12 -14.79
N PRO A 160 8.21 -42.61 -15.67
CA PRO A 160 8.63 -42.11 -16.97
C PRO A 160 9.62 -40.94 -16.80
N PRO A 161 10.64 -40.83 -17.66
CA PRO A 161 11.61 -39.75 -17.58
C PRO A 161 10.89 -38.40 -17.74
N LYS A 162 11.20 -37.44 -16.85
CA LYS A 162 10.72 -36.07 -16.98
C LYS A 162 11.59 -35.33 -17.99
N ALA A 163 10.98 -34.44 -18.75
CA ALA A 163 11.74 -33.54 -19.63
C ALA A 163 12.52 -32.55 -18.75
N GLU A 164 13.84 -32.63 -18.78
CA GLU A 164 14.74 -31.67 -18.16
C GLU A 164 15.09 -30.59 -19.19
N ILE A 165 14.55 -29.39 -18.98
CA ILE A 165 14.84 -28.24 -19.85
C ILE A 165 16.14 -27.61 -19.36
N ALA A 166 17.23 -27.89 -20.06
CA ALA A 166 18.55 -27.33 -19.73
C ALA A 166 18.67 -25.84 -20.13
N GLU A 167 18.14 -25.48 -21.30
CA GLU A 167 18.18 -24.13 -21.85
C GLU A 167 16.90 -23.84 -22.62
N GLU A 168 16.11 -22.92 -22.11
CA GLU A 168 14.82 -22.52 -22.69
C GLU A 168 14.99 -21.86 -24.06
N SER A 169 16.12 -21.16 -24.28
CA SER A 169 16.40 -20.44 -25.53
C SER A 169 16.60 -21.36 -26.75
N LEU A 170 16.95 -22.63 -26.52
CA LEU A 170 17.13 -23.64 -27.58
C LEU A 170 15.84 -24.40 -27.88
N ILE A 171 14.77 -24.21 -27.10
CA ILE A 171 13.50 -24.88 -27.32
C ILE A 171 12.82 -24.26 -28.55
N PRO A 172 12.48 -25.07 -29.58
CA PRO A 172 11.78 -24.58 -30.76
C PRO A 172 10.49 -23.84 -30.40
N ALA A 173 10.20 -22.76 -31.14
CA ALA A 173 9.01 -21.92 -30.97
C ALA A 173 7.68 -22.70 -30.98
N ALA A 174 7.64 -23.91 -31.53
CA ALA A 174 6.48 -24.80 -31.54
C ALA A 174 6.01 -25.24 -30.14
N TYR A 175 6.89 -25.22 -29.13
CA TYR A 175 6.55 -25.59 -27.75
C TYR A 175 6.25 -24.38 -26.86
N TRP A 176 6.36 -23.17 -27.39
CA TRP A 176 6.09 -21.93 -26.67
C TRP A 176 4.66 -21.46 -26.93
N VAL A 177 3.91 -21.22 -25.85
CA VAL A 177 2.61 -20.57 -25.92
C VAL A 177 2.83 -19.05 -25.86
N ALA A 178 2.42 -18.33 -26.91
CA ALA A 178 2.52 -16.88 -26.96
C ALA A 178 1.73 -16.23 -25.81
N GLN A 179 2.41 -15.49 -24.95
CA GLN A 179 1.78 -14.76 -23.86
C GLN A 179 1.10 -13.48 -24.38
N PRO A 180 -0.11 -13.13 -23.90
CA PRO A 180 -0.76 -11.89 -24.30
C PRO A 180 0.06 -10.67 -23.86
N PRO A 181 0.01 -9.56 -24.62
CA PRO A 181 0.77 -8.36 -24.31
C PRO A 181 0.39 -7.83 -22.92
N LYS A 182 1.39 -7.71 -22.05
CA LYS A 182 1.21 -7.21 -20.69
C LYS A 182 0.96 -5.71 -20.72
N LEU A 183 -0.24 -5.31 -20.30
CA LEU A 183 -0.59 -3.89 -20.16
C LEU A 183 0.29 -3.24 -19.08
N ASP A 184 1.08 -2.23 -19.47
CA ASP A 184 1.80 -1.38 -18.51
C ASP A 184 0.84 -0.35 -17.91
N LYS A 185 0.28 -0.71 -16.75
CA LYS A 185 -0.63 0.14 -16.00
C LYS A 185 0.03 1.44 -15.52
N LYS A 186 1.36 1.49 -15.36
CA LYS A 186 2.07 2.70 -14.90
C LYS A 186 2.18 3.72 -16.03
N ALA A 187 2.58 3.28 -17.21
CA ALA A 187 2.61 4.11 -18.41
C ALA A 187 1.20 4.59 -18.79
N LEU A 188 0.19 3.74 -18.61
CA LEU A 188 -1.21 4.11 -18.79
C LEU A 188 -1.63 5.20 -17.79
N LEU A 189 -1.32 5.03 -16.51
CA LEU A 189 -1.66 6.02 -15.48
C LEU A 189 -0.91 7.34 -15.64
N SER A 190 0.34 7.35 -16.08
CA SER A 190 1.05 8.60 -16.40
C SER A 190 0.42 9.30 -17.59
N ALA A 191 0.14 8.57 -18.69
CA ALA A 191 -0.51 9.14 -19.86
C ALA A 191 -1.91 9.71 -19.55
N LEU A 192 -2.68 9.06 -18.69
CA LEU A 192 -3.98 9.56 -18.24
C LEU A 192 -3.88 10.78 -17.31
N LYS A 193 -2.81 10.89 -16.50
CA LYS A 193 -2.52 12.09 -15.69
C LYS A 193 -2.06 13.27 -16.56
N ASP A 194 -1.33 12.98 -17.63
CA ASP A 194 -0.82 13.97 -18.59
C ASP A 194 -1.91 14.43 -19.59
N GLY A 195 -3.14 13.92 -19.46
CA GLY A 195 -4.31 14.35 -20.23
C GLY A 195 -4.54 13.60 -21.55
N ALA A 196 -3.80 12.52 -21.82
CA ALA A 196 -4.06 11.68 -22.98
C ALA A 196 -5.36 10.90 -22.81
N GLN A 197 -6.30 11.05 -23.76
CA GLN A 197 -7.50 10.22 -23.79
C GLN A 197 -7.17 8.85 -24.38
N ILE A 198 -7.16 7.83 -23.51
CA ILE A 198 -6.97 6.43 -23.92
C ILE A 198 -8.33 5.74 -23.86
N PRO A 199 -8.85 5.21 -24.99
CA PRO A 199 -10.13 4.52 -25.00
C PRO A 199 -10.07 3.32 -24.05
N GLY A 200 -10.90 3.35 -23.01
CA GLY A 200 -10.99 2.28 -22.01
C GLY A 200 -10.33 2.57 -20.65
N ALA A 201 -9.75 3.75 -20.42
CA ALA A 201 -9.22 4.12 -19.12
C ALA A 201 -9.57 5.55 -18.72
N THR A 202 -10.05 5.73 -17.50
CA THR A 202 -10.42 7.02 -16.92
C THR A 202 -9.72 7.20 -15.58
N ILE A 203 -9.36 8.45 -15.26
CA ILE A 203 -8.85 8.78 -13.94
C ILE A 203 -10.04 8.94 -12.98
N GLY A 204 -10.07 8.14 -11.92
CA GLY A 204 -11.09 8.24 -10.86
C GLY A 204 -10.83 9.44 -9.95
N ASN A 205 -11.87 9.90 -9.25
CA ASN A 205 -11.72 10.90 -8.19
C ASN A 205 -10.90 10.29 -7.03
N GLY A 206 -9.82 10.98 -6.65
CA GLY A 206 -9.02 10.59 -5.49
C GLY A 206 -9.85 10.65 -4.20
N GLY A 207 -9.79 9.60 -3.39
CA GLY A 207 -10.40 9.56 -2.06
C GLY A 207 -9.51 10.19 -0.99
N ILE A 208 -10.09 10.43 0.19
CA ILE A 208 -9.34 10.78 1.40
C ILE A 208 -8.85 9.47 2.04
N ALA A 209 -7.56 9.40 2.37
CA ALA A 209 -6.96 8.25 3.05
C ALA A 209 -6.52 8.63 4.47
N LEU A 210 -6.78 7.75 5.43
CA LEU A 210 -6.28 7.87 6.80
C LEU A 210 -4.80 7.46 6.83
N GLN A 211 -3.95 8.33 7.39
CA GLN A 211 -2.54 8.02 7.65
C GLN A 211 -2.31 7.97 9.15
N ILE A 212 -1.93 6.80 9.67
CA ILE A 212 -1.58 6.60 11.09
C ILE A 212 -0.06 6.47 11.19
N ARG A 213 0.54 7.17 12.16
CA ARG A 213 1.95 7.05 12.51
C ARG A 213 2.04 6.86 14.02
N THR A 214 2.30 5.64 14.46
CA THR A 214 2.60 5.31 15.85
C THR A 214 4.11 5.51 16.11
N LYS A 215 4.48 5.79 17.36
CA LYS A 215 5.87 6.01 17.79
C LYS A 215 6.49 4.72 18.30
#